data_AF-A0A6A3CSY4-F1
#
_entry.id   AF-A0A6A3CSY4-F1
#
_cell.length_a   1.000
_cell.length_b   1.000
_cell.length_c   1.000
_cell.angle_alpha   90.00
_cell.angle_beta   90.00
_cell.angle_gamma   90.00
#
_symmetry.space_group_name_H-M   'P 1'
#
loop_
_entity.id
_entity.type
_entity.pdbx_description
1 polymer ?
#
loop_
_entity_poly.entity_id
_entity_poly.type
_entity_poly.pdbx_seq_one_letter_code
_entity_poly.pdbx_strand_id
1 'polypeptide(L)'
;MCLAPKIQSGDKSQGGTHVLYDPTLGERGALVCVARAPRKKSVDNFEAPLVIHNPHALPLFRGQPSRKRQREKILKDPIKSHKPELLINGPGHGGRVGSTKGSLLTQYLLKQGGLIKETWMEEDDREAIPKYTDVAANGPQFIAPA
;
A
#
# COMPACT_ATOMS: atom_id res chain seq x y z
N MET A 1 -42.28 10.31 53.45
CA MET A 1 -41.83 10.82 52.14
C MET A 1 -40.39 10.38 51.96
N CYS A 2 -40.14 9.37 51.13
CA CYS A 2 -38.81 8.80 50.96
C CYS A 2 -38.02 9.67 49.96
N LEU A 3 -37.03 10.41 50.45
CA LEU A 3 -36.10 11.15 49.62
C LEU A 3 -35.16 10.16 48.92
N ALA A 4 -35.22 10.11 47.60
CA ALA A 4 -34.30 9.31 46.79
C ALA A 4 -32.87 9.88 46.94
N PRO A 5 -31.85 9.03 47.15
CA PRO A 5 -30.46 9.48 47.17
C PRO A 5 -30.10 10.05 45.79
N LYS A 6 -29.66 11.31 45.75
CA LYS A 6 -29.14 11.95 44.52
C LYS A 6 -27.78 11.32 44.19
N ILE A 7 -27.76 10.46 43.19
CA ILE A 7 -26.54 9.84 42.68
C ILE A 7 -25.98 10.75 41.58
N GLN A 8 -24.87 11.43 41.86
CA GLN A 8 -24.11 12.15 40.84
C GLN A 8 -23.11 11.17 40.21
N SER A 9 -23.34 10.79 38.96
CA SER A 9 -22.42 9.92 38.21
C SER A 9 -21.17 10.71 37.79
N GLY A 10 -20.01 10.38 38.38
CA GLY A 10 -18.71 10.91 37.97
C GLY A 10 -18.14 10.22 36.72
N ASP A 11 -17.29 10.95 35.99
CA ASP A 11 -16.71 10.58 34.71
C ASP A 11 -15.96 9.24 34.71
N LYS A 12 -15.99 8.58 33.53
CA LYS A 12 -15.52 7.21 33.26
C LYS A 12 -14.05 6.91 33.63
N SER A 13 -13.22 7.93 33.87
CA SER A 13 -11.79 7.76 34.19
C SER A 13 -11.46 7.87 35.68
N GLN A 14 -12.27 8.59 36.47
CA GLN A 14 -12.12 8.83 37.91
C GLN A 14 -13.45 8.50 38.60
N GLY A 15 -13.94 7.27 38.40
CA GLY A 15 -15.29 6.81 38.79
C GLY A 15 -15.54 6.73 40.30
N GLY A 16 -15.34 7.81 41.04
CA GLY A 16 -15.84 8.00 42.40
C GLY A 16 -17.26 8.56 42.33
N THR A 17 -18.26 7.74 42.67
CA THR A 17 -19.62 8.22 42.93
C THR A 17 -19.71 8.73 44.35
N HIS A 18 -19.85 10.05 44.53
CA HIS A 18 -20.11 10.63 45.83
C HIS A 18 -21.61 10.52 46.14
N VAL A 19 -21.95 9.81 47.23
CA VAL A 19 -23.32 9.66 47.71
C VAL A 19 -23.48 10.50 48.97
N LEU A 20 -24.29 11.55 48.89
CA LEU A 20 -24.69 12.35 50.05
C LEU A 20 -25.97 11.74 50.62
N TYR A 21 -25.95 11.35 51.90
CA TYR A 21 -27.10 10.79 52.60
C TYR A 21 -27.11 11.22 54.07
N ASP A 22 -28.30 11.27 54.66
CA ASP A 22 -28.48 11.52 56.09
C ASP A 22 -28.43 10.19 56.87
N PRO A 23 -27.59 10.08 57.92
CA PRO A 23 -27.39 8.82 58.65
C PRO A 23 -28.63 8.35 59.41
N THR A 24 -29.58 9.24 59.69
CA THR A 24 -30.81 8.95 60.43
C THR A 24 -31.96 8.46 59.54
N LEU A 25 -31.95 8.76 58.24
CA LEU A 25 -33.08 8.52 57.33
C LEU A 25 -32.79 7.50 56.22
N GLY A 26 -31.52 7.25 55.86
CA GLY A 26 -31.22 6.61 54.56
C GLY A 26 -29.91 5.83 54.45
N GLU A 27 -29.37 5.27 55.53
CA GLU A 27 -28.07 4.56 55.51
C GLU A 27 -28.08 3.30 54.62
N ARG A 28 -29.14 2.49 54.71
CA ARG A 28 -29.22 1.18 54.02
C ARG A 28 -29.18 1.30 52.50
N GLY A 29 -29.79 2.33 51.93
CA GLY A 29 -29.83 2.56 50.48
C GLY A 29 -28.48 3.00 49.91
N ALA A 30 -27.73 3.81 50.66
CA ALA A 30 -26.41 4.28 50.27
C ALA A 30 -25.35 3.17 50.35
N LEU A 31 -25.33 2.39 51.43
CA LEU A 31 -24.35 1.31 51.64
C LEU A 31 -24.42 0.19 50.58
N VAL A 32 -25.63 -0.13 50.11
CA VAL A 32 -25.83 -1.17 49.06
C VAL A 32 -25.15 -0.80 47.75
N CYS A 33 -25.11 0.50 47.39
CA CYS A 33 -24.43 0.97 46.18
C CYS A 33 -22.91 1.05 46.35
N VAL A 34 -22.40 1.35 47.55
CA VAL A 34 -20.95 1.44 47.85
C VAL A 34 -20.27 0.08 47.78
N ALA A 35 -20.95 -1.01 48.10
CA ALA A 35 -20.41 -2.37 48.00
C ALA A 35 -20.05 -2.78 46.55
N ARG A 36 -20.48 -2.02 45.55
CA ARG A 36 -20.17 -2.29 44.14
C ARG A 36 -18.79 -1.74 43.79
N ALA A 37 -17.78 -2.60 43.90
CA ALA A 37 -16.40 -2.27 43.55
C ALA A 37 -16.30 -1.70 42.11
N PRO A 38 -15.40 -0.73 41.86
CA PRO A 38 -15.16 -0.20 40.52
C PRO A 38 -14.79 -1.34 39.58
N ARG A 39 -15.42 -1.38 38.39
CA ARG A 39 -15.15 -2.46 37.42
C ARG A 39 -13.68 -2.42 37.01
N LYS A 40 -13.01 -3.58 37.05
CA LYS A 40 -11.67 -3.73 36.49
C LYS A 40 -11.71 -3.31 35.01
N LYS A 41 -10.75 -2.47 34.58
CA LYS A 41 -10.64 -2.04 33.19
C LYS A 41 -10.53 -3.28 32.29
N SER A 42 -11.53 -3.50 31.43
CA SER A 42 -11.50 -4.58 30.43
C SER A 42 -10.62 -4.17 29.25
N VAL A 43 -10.16 -5.15 28.49
CA VAL A 43 -9.34 -4.94 27.28
C VAL A 43 -10.08 -4.08 26.24
N ASP A 44 -11.41 -4.14 26.23
CA ASP A 44 -12.26 -3.33 25.35
C ASP A 44 -12.27 -1.83 25.69
N ASN A 45 -11.86 -1.46 26.92
CA ASN A 45 -11.72 -0.06 27.34
C ASN A 45 -10.33 0.49 26.98
N PHE A 46 -9.92 0.29 25.72
CA PHE A 46 -8.67 0.84 25.22
C PHE A 46 -8.85 2.30 24.83
N GLU A 47 -8.33 3.21 25.64
CA GLU A 47 -8.18 4.61 25.28
C GLU A 47 -6.79 4.81 24.67
N ALA A 48 -6.75 5.14 23.38
CA ALA A 48 -5.49 5.50 22.75
C ALA A 48 -4.96 6.78 23.40
N PRO A 49 -3.66 6.85 23.76
CA PRO A 49 -3.09 8.06 24.34
C PRO A 49 -3.22 9.22 23.34
N LEU A 50 -3.84 10.32 23.77
CA LEU A 50 -3.93 11.53 22.96
C LEU A 50 -2.53 12.16 22.87
N VAL A 51 -1.86 12.01 21.72
CA VAL A 51 -0.57 12.65 21.47
C VAL A 51 -0.81 14.08 21.00
N ILE A 52 -0.54 15.04 21.90
CA ILE A 52 -0.66 16.48 21.60
C ILE A 52 0.57 16.91 20.80
N HIS A 53 0.37 17.30 19.54
CA HIS A 53 1.44 17.80 18.68
C HIS A 53 1.50 19.34 18.73
N ASN A 54 2.59 19.89 19.27
CA ASN A 54 2.80 21.34 19.29
C ASN A 54 3.22 21.85 17.88
N PRO A 55 2.47 22.79 17.27
CA PRO A 55 2.80 23.32 15.94
C PRO A 55 4.08 24.18 15.91
N HIS A 56 4.46 24.80 17.02
CA HIS A 56 5.58 25.75 17.10
C HIS A 56 6.86 25.16 17.71
N ALA A 57 6.89 23.84 17.98
CA ALA A 57 8.11 23.19 18.47
C ALA A 57 9.26 23.29 17.44
N LEU A 58 10.48 23.43 17.95
CA LEU A 58 11.71 23.35 17.13
C LEU A 58 11.73 22.02 16.37
N PRO A 59 12.31 21.96 15.15
CA PRO A 59 12.33 20.73 14.35
C PRO A 59 12.91 19.51 15.07
N LEU A 60 13.89 19.73 15.96
CA LEU A 60 14.50 18.68 16.79
C LEU A 60 13.54 18.05 17.80
N PHE A 61 12.51 18.78 18.24
CA PHE A 61 11.52 18.32 19.22
C PHE A 61 10.17 17.95 18.58
N ARG A 62 10.07 17.97 17.24
CA ARG A 62 8.83 17.57 16.55
C ARG A 62 8.72 16.06 16.52
N GLY A 63 7.66 15.54 17.15
CA GLY A 63 7.31 14.13 17.06
C GLY A 63 6.97 13.68 15.63
N GLN A 64 7.02 12.37 15.40
CA GLN A 64 6.69 11.80 14.10
C GLN A 64 5.25 12.17 13.72
N PRO A 65 4.99 12.72 12.51
CA PRO A 65 3.65 13.08 12.09
C PRO A 65 2.78 11.83 11.95
N SER A 66 1.47 11.97 12.15
CA SER A 66 0.52 10.85 12.01
C SER A 66 0.63 10.16 10.64
N ARG A 67 0.37 8.84 10.62
CA ARG A 67 0.46 8.01 9.40
C ARG A 67 -0.41 8.56 8.26
N LYS A 68 -1.58 9.12 8.58
CA LYS A 68 -2.46 9.80 7.61
C LYS A 68 -1.78 11.02 6.99
N ARG A 69 -1.21 11.90 7.81
CA ARG A 69 -0.52 13.12 7.35
C ARG A 69 0.73 12.80 6.52
N GLN A 70 1.45 11.73 6.86
CA GLN A 70 2.58 11.26 6.06
C GLN A 70 2.15 10.85 4.65
N ARG A 71 1.06 10.09 4.53
CA ARG A 71 0.51 9.68 3.23
C ARG A 71 0.09 10.87 2.38
N GLU A 72 -0.60 11.84 2.97
CA GLU A 72 -1.01 13.07 2.27
C GLU A 72 0.19 13.88 1.77
N LYS A 73 1.30 13.93 2.54
CA LYS A 73 2.54 14.57 2.06
C LYS A 73 3.15 13.81 0.89
N ILE A 74 3.24 12.48 0.98
CA ILE A 74 3.81 11.65 -0.08
C ILE A 74 2.98 11.75 -1.38
N LEU A 75 1.66 11.85 -1.27
CA LEU A 75 0.76 12.02 -2.41
C LEU A 75 0.87 13.39 -3.09
N LYS A 76 1.39 14.41 -2.40
CA LYS A 76 1.64 15.74 -2.99
C LYS A 76 2.92 15.79 -3.81
N ASP A 77 3.88 14.91 -3.53
CA ASP A 77 5.15 14.84 -4.24
C ASP A 77 4.94 14.09 -5.57
N PRO A 78 4.93 14.75 -6.75
CA PRO A 78 4.57 14.11 -8.02
C PRO A 78 5.48 12.94 -8.38
N ILE A 79 6.74 13.00 -7.97
CA ILE A 79 7.75 11.95 -8.19
C ILE A 79 7.47 10.72 -7.33
N LYS A 80 7.12 10.89 -6.05
CA LYS A 80 6.89 9.77 -5.12
C LYS A 80 5.50 9.17 -5.25
N SER A 81 4.51 9.98 -5.65
CA SER A 81 3.17 9.52 -5.95
C SER A 81 3.06 8.83 -7.31
N HIS A 82 4.09 8.98 -8.16
CA HIS A 82 4.11 8.38 -9.48
C HIS A 82 4.07 6.86 -9.37
N LYS A 83 3.02 6.25 -9.92
CA LYS A 83 2.96 4.79 -10.06
C LYS A 83 3.95 4.39 -11.16
N PRO A 84 4.82 3.40 -10.93
CA PRO A 84 5.70 2.92 -11.99
C PRO A 84 4.87 2.52 -13.21
N GLU A 85 5.41 2.79 -14.38
CA GLU A 85 4.73 2.52 -15.63
C GLU A 85 4.50 1.01 -15.77
N LEU A 86 3.24 0.64 -15.97
CA LEU A 86 2.86 -0.76 -16.16
C LEU A 86 3.29 -1.23 -17.55
N LEU A 87 3.61 -2.52 -17.67
CA LEU A 87 3.74 -3.17 -18.97
C LEU A 87 2.41 -3.04 -19.74
N ILE A 88 2.49 -2.76 -21.04
CA ILE A 88 1.29 -2.55 -21.86
C ILE A 88 0.66 -3.90 -22.18
N ASN A 89 -0.43 -4.18 -21.49
CA ASN A 89 -1.29 -5.33 -21.73
C ASN A 89 -2.35 -4.94 -22.76
N GLY A 90 -2.09 -5.22 -24.04
CA GLY A 90 -2.98 -4.89 -25.15
C GLY A 90 -2.24 -4.26 -26.35
N PRO A 91 -2.97 -3.76 -27.35
CA PRO A 91 -2.38 -3.09 -28.51
C PRO A 91 -1.51 -1.91 -28.07
N GLY A 92 -0.32 -1.79 -28.68
CA GLY A 92 0.62 -0.71 -28.37
C GLY A 92 0.00 0.67 -28.59
N HIS A 93 0.23 1.60 -27.66
CA HIS A 93 -0.26 2.97 -27.73
C HIS A 93 0.85 3.95 -27.32
N GLY A 94 0.88 5.16 -27.89
CA GLY A 94 1.83 6.21 -27.53
C GLY A 94 3.30 5.91 -27.89
N GLY A 95 3.55 5.15 -28.95
CA GLY A 95 4.92 4.81 -29.41
C GLY A 95 5.56 3.62 -28.71
N ARG A 96 4.84 2.95 -27.80
CA ARG A 96 5.31 1.74 -27.11
C ARG A 96 4.69 0.50 -27.74
N VAL A 97 5.51 -0.53 -27.97
CA VAL A 97 5.07 -1.81 -28.54
C VAL A 97 4.30 -2.59 -27.47
N GLY A 98 3.04 -2.93 -27.77
CA GLY A 98 2.18 -3.69 -26.87
C GLY A 98 2.52 -5.18 -26.86
N SER A 99 2.08 -5.90 -25.83
CA SER A 99 2.34 -7.33 -25.67
C SER A 99 1.58 -8.23 -26.68
N THR A 100 0.64 -7.69 -27.45
CA THR A 100 -0.07 -8.45 -28.49
C THR A 100 0.78 -8.60 -29.75
N LYS A 101 0.82 -9.81 -30.32
CA LYS A 101 1.64 -10.22 -31.49
C LYS A 101 1.26 -9.56 -32.83
N GLY A 102 0.59 -8.42 -32.84
CA GLY A 102 0.29 -7.70 -34.07
C GLY A 102 -0.79 -6.66 -33.86
N SER A 103 -0.39 -5.41 -33.62
CA SER A 103 -1.31 -4.27 -33.77
C SER A 103 -1.53 -3.91 -35.25
N LEU A 104 -0.64 -4.37 -36.15
CA LEU A 104 -0.69 -4.12 -37.58
C LEU A 104 -0.97 -5.41 -38.34
N LEU A 105 -2.00 -5.39 -39.19
CA LEU A 105 -2.38 -6.49 -40.08
C LEU A 105 -1.18 -6.97 -40.92
N THR A 106 -0.33 -6.04 -41.37
CA THR A 106 0.90 -6.35 -42.12
C THR A 106 1.86 -7.20 -41.29
N GLN A 107 2.16 -6.82 -40.04
CA GLN A 107 3.05 -7.63 -39.18
C GLN A 107 2.50 -9.04 -38.92
N TYR A 108 1.19 -9.16 -38.71
CA TYR A 108 0.51 -10.45 -38.57
C TYR A 108 0.61 -11.29 -39.84
N LEU A 109 0.36 -10.71 -41.02
CA LEU A 109 0.49 -11.39 -42.31
C LEU A 109 1.94 -11.81 -42.60
N LEU A 110 2.93 -10.97 -42.32
CA LEU A 110 4.33 -11.31 -42.55
C LEU A 110 4.81 -12.44 -41.61
N LYS A 111 4.31 -12.48 -40.37
CA LYS A 111 4.68 -13.52 -39.39
C LYS A 111 3.94 -14.84 -39.62
N GLN A 112 2.64 -14.80 -39.97
CA GLN A 112 1.86 -16.01 -40.28
C GLN A 112 2.10 -16.54 -41.70
N GLY A 113 2.34 -15.65 -42.66
CA GLY A 113 2.69 -16.01 -44.03
C GLY A 113 4.11 -16.51 -44.21
N GLY A 114 4.92 -16.57 -43.13
CA GLY A 114 6.28 -17.11 -43.18
C GLY A 114 7.28 -16.28 -43.98
N LEU A 115 6.95 -15.01 -44.31
CA LEU A 115 7.87 -14.09 -44.99
C LEU A 115 8.93 -13.52 -44.06
N ILE A 116 8.64 -13.42 -42.75
CA ILE A 116 9.64 -13.16 -41.71
C ILE A 116 9.83 -14.47 -40.96
N LYS A 117 10.75 -15.30 -41.45
CA LYS A 117 11.31 -16.37 -40.63
C LYS A 117 12.38 -15.76 -39.74
N GLU A 118 12.16 -15.87 -38.43
CA GLU A 118 13.18 -15.63 -37.43
C GLU A 118 14.17 -16.82 -37.46
N THR A 119 14.96 -16.94 -38.55
CA THR A 119 15.89 -18.06 -38.80
C THR A 119 17.01 -18.17 -37.77
N TRP A 120 17.28 -17.09 -37.03
CA TRP A 120 18.25 -17.05 -35.93
C TRP A 120 17.96 -18.04 -34.79
N MET A 121 16.77 -18.65 -34.75
CA MET A 121 16.41 -19.72 -33.80
C MET A 121 16.26 -21.10 -34.45
N GLU A 122 16.23 -21.19 -35.78
CA GLU A 122 16.03 -22.45 -36.52
C GLU A 122 17.35 -23.09 -36.96
N GLU A 123 18.41 -22.31 -37.14
CA GLU A 123 19.73 -22.81 -37.52
C GLU A 123 20.72 -22.74 -36.35
N ASP A 124 21.26 -23.88 -35.95
CA ASP A 124 22.38 -23.94 -35.02
C ASP A 124 23.64 -23.37 -35.70
N ASP A 125 24.26 -22.36 -35.08
CA ASP A 125 25.45 -21.67 -35.61
C ASP A 125 26.59 -22.64 -35.99
N ARG A 126 26.71 -23.76 -35.25
CA ARG A 126 27.72 -24.80 -35.49
C ARG A 126 27.50 -25.56 -36.80
N GLU A 127 26.26 -25.68 -37.26
CA GLU A 127 25.90 -26.33 -38.51
C GLU A 127 25.83 -25.35 -39.68
N ALA A 128 25.55 -24.07 -39.41
CA ALA A 128 25.51 -23.03 -40.43
C ALA A 128 26.91 -22.76 -41.04
N ILE A 129 27.95 -22.64 -40.21
CA ILE A 129 29.31 -22.31 -40.69
C ILE A 129 29.86 -23.37 -41.67
N PRO A 130 29.77 -24.69 -41.41
CA PRO A 130 30.23 -25.72 -42.34
C PRO A 130 29.48 -25.76 -43.67
N LYS A 131 28.20 -25.37 -43.73
CA LYS A 131 27.42 -25.38 -44.99
C LYS A 131 27.98 -24.40 -46.03
N TYR A 132 28.63 -23.33 -45.58
CA TYR A 132 29.18 -22.29 -46.45
C TYR A 132 30.66 -22.52 -46.83
N THR A 133 31.32 -23.57 -46.33
CA THR A 133 32.74 -23.83 -46.66
C THR A 133 32.93 -24.14 -48.13
N ASP A 134 32.04 -24.94 -48.71
CA ASP A 134 32.11 -25.35 -50.11
C ASP A 134 31.77 -24.18 -51.04
N VAL A 135 30.86 -23.31 -50.61
CA VAL A 135 30.50 -22.08 -51.32
C VAL A 135 31.67 -21.10 -51.33
N ALA A 136 32.33 -20.93 -50.19
CA ALA A 136 33.51 -20.08 -50.06
C ALA A 136 34.71 -20.60 -50.87
N ALA A 137 34.89 -21.93 -50.96
CA ALA A 137 35.96 -22.54 -51.74
C ALA A 137 35.75 -22.39 -53.26
N ASN A 138 34.51 -22.52 -53.73
CA ASN A 138 34.18 -22.49 -55.17
C ASN A 138 34.00 -21.07 -55.73
N GLY A 139 33.73 -20.06 -54.90
CA GLY A 139 33.53 -18.68 -55.35
C GLY A 139 33.76 -17.65 -54.25
N PRO A 140 35.02 -17.42 -53.83
CA PRO A 140 35.32 -16.54 -52.71
C PRO A 140 34.95 -15.09 -53.04
N GLN A 141 34.07 -14.51 -52.24
CA GLN A 141 33.73 -13.09 -52.28
C GLN A 141 34.41 -12.38 -51.11
N PHE A 142 35.39 -11.53 -51.40
CA PHE A 142 36.09 -10.73 -50.40
C PHE A 142 35.44 -9.36 -50.32
N ILE A 143 34.82 -9.06 -49.18
CA ILE A 143 34.33 -7.71 -48.88
C ILE A 143 35.53 -6.92 -48.35
N ALA A 144 36.04 -5.98 -49.15
CA ALA A 144 37.09 -5.08 -48.71
C ALA A 144 36.55 -4.12 -47.63
N PRO A 145 37.32 -3.80 -46.57
CA PRO A 145 36.93 -2.77 -45.63
C PRO A 145 36.88 -1.41 -46.35
N ALA A 146 35.74 -0.72 -46.23
CA ALA A 146 35.55 0.67 -46.66
C ALA A 146 36.29 1.65 -45.75
#